data_AF-A0A1Q8QV34-F1
#
_entry.id   AF-A0A1Q8QV34-F1
#
_cell.length_a   1.000
_cell.length_b   1.000
_cell.length_c   1.000
_cell.angle_alpha   90.00
_cell.angle_beta   90.00
_cell.angle_gamma   90.00
#
_symmetry.space_group_name_H-M   'P 1'
#
loop_
_entity.id
_entity.type
_entity.pdbx_description
1 polymer ?
#
loop_
_entity_poly.entity_id
_entity_poly.type
_entity_poly.pdbx_seq_one_letter_code
_entity_poly.pdbx_strand_id
1 'polypeptide(L)'
;MKDLKLAGLTSEKKTSSIEVNGVTIGGKEIILMGGPCAVESSAQMSQSAETVKKAGGKILRGGVFKPRTSPYSFQGLGREGLNYLVQAAKEQDLLCVTEVIDAQSLDLVVNNVDIIQIGARNMQNFELLKLAGKIDKPIILKRGLSATIEEWLLAAEYILAAGNPQVILCERGIRTFEPSTRNTLDLSAVGVAKEVSHLPVIVDPSHAAGRRDLISSLSKAALAAGADGLLIEMHPNPAEAVSDGPQSLTPEQFVQLAGELGVVANSVDRVYVCAGQRDSDTLESLRAEINNLDQNIIGQLATRMQLVRKIGEQKRLDRVKDSNREKEIMQRLVDLAEELQLPSELVKRIYPLIFEFGVQSQIKTRVAQDRDIEQPFFSAGSK
;
A
#
# COMPACT_ATOMS: atom_id res chain seq x y z
N MET A 1 -22.28 13.05 10.98
CA MET A 1 -23.23 12.82 9.88
C MET A 1 -24.49 12.23 10.50
N LYS A 2 -25.66 12.84 10.30
CA LYS A 2 -26.90 12.48 11.02
C LYS A 2 -27.77 11.45 10.30
N ASP A 3 -27.49 11.16 9.02
CA ASP A 3 -28.40 10.42 8.14
C ASP A 3 -27.89 9.04 7.68
N LEU A 4 -26.82 8.51 8.28
CA LEU A 4 -26.29 7.18 7.95
C LEU A 4 -27.02 6.10 8.77
N LYS A 5 -28.09 5.52 8.24
CA LYS A 5 -28.90 4.50 8.91
C LYS A 5 -28.38 3.08 8.72
N LEU A 6 -27.84 2.77 7.54
CA LEU A 6 -27.38 1.42 7.17
C LEU A 6 -25.86 1.37 7.03
N ALA A 7 -25.22 2.44 6.54
CA ALA A 7 -23.77 2.54 6.39
C ALA A 7 -23.09 2.92 7.72
N GLY A 8 -23.80 3.64 8.58
CA GLY A 8 -23.27 4.16 9.84
C GLY A 8 -22.89 3.07 10.84
N LEU A 9 -21.94 3.37 11.72
CA LEU A 9 -21.60 2.47 12.83
C LEU A 9 -22.79 2.25 13.77
N THR A 10 -22.93 1.02 14.25
CA THR A 10 -23.88 0.69 15.33
C THR A 10 -23.13 0.08 16.52
N SER A 11 -23.80 -0.04 17.67
CA SER A 11 -23.23 -0.72 18.85
C SER A 11 -22.77 -2.15 18.56
N GLU A 12 -23.40 -2.79 17.57
CA GLU A 12 -23.15 -4.18 17.16
C GLU A 12 -22.21 -4.29 15.96
N LYS A 13 -22.19 -3.30 15.06
CA LYS A 13 -21.36 -3.28 13.84
C LYS A 13 -20.34 -2.16 13.88
N LYS A 14 -19.13 -2.51 14.31
CA LYS A 14 -17.98 -1.60 14.31
C LYS A 14 -17.18 -1.62 13.01
N THR A 15 -17.12 -2.78 12.35
CA THR A 15 -16.46 -2.97 11.06
C THR A 15 -17.14 -4.13 10.34
N SER A 16 -17.44 -3.96 9.06
CA SER A 16 -17.94 -5.02 8.18
C SER A 16 -16.82 -5.53 7.29
N SER A 17 -16.90 -6.80 6.95
CA SER A 17 -16.06 -7.43 5.93
C SER A 17 -16.94 -8.06 4.87
N ILE A 18 -16.45 -8.08 3.63
CA ILE A 18 -17.14 -8.68 2.49
C ILE A 18 -16.31 -9.86 2.01
N GLU A 19 -16.91 -11.06 2.07
CA GLU A 19 -16.30 -12.30 1.61
C GLU A 19 -16.77 -12.64 0.20
N VAL A 20 -15.83 -12.93 -0.70
CA VAL A 20 -16.09 -13.29 -2.09
C VAL A 20 -15.17 -14.45 -2.45
N ASN A 21 -15.73 -15.65 -2.62
CA ASN A 21 -14.99 -16.85 -3.01
C ASN A 21 -13.66 -17.03 -2.23
N GLY A 22 -13.70 -16.87 -0.90
CA GLY A 22 -12.54 -17.03 -0.01
C GLY A 22 -11.62 -15.80 0.12
N VAL A 23 -11.90 -14.69 -0.56
CA VAL A 23 -11.21 -13.40 -0.37
C VAL A 23 -12.05 -12.52 0.54
N THR A 24 -11.46 -12.01 1.64
CA THR A 24 -12.17 -11.13 2.59
C THR A 24 -11.64 -9.70 2.50
N ILE A 25 -12.50 -8.76 2.09
CA ILE A 25 -12.19 -7.33 2.03
C ILE A 25 -12.72 -6.66 3.32
N GLY A 26 -11.88 -5.89 4.01
CA GLY A 26 -12.20 -5.30 5.33
C GLY A 26 -11.71 -6.11 6.53
N GLY A 27 -11.03 -7.24 6.30
CA GLY A 27 -10.37 -8.05 7.34
C GLY A 27 -8.96 -7.54 7.70
N LYS A 28 -8.14 -8.38 8.34
CA LYS A 28 -6.74 -8.04 8.68
C LYS A 28 -5.82 -8.00 7.45
N GLU A 29 -6.10 -8.88 6.47
CA GLU A 29 -5.38 -8.91 5.20
C GLU A 29 -5.70 -7.66 4.37
N ILE A 30 -4.68 -7.09 3.75
CA ILE A 30 -4.79 -6.01 2.77
C ILE A 30 -4.99 -6.64 1.40
N ILE A 31 -6.07 -6.29 0.72
CA ILE A 31 -6.38 -6.86 -0.59
C ILE A 31 -5.79 -6.00 -1.71
N LEU A 32 -4.84 -6.55 -2.45
CA LEU A 32 -4.32 -5.92 -3.67
C LEU A 32 -5.15 -6.33 -4.89
N MET A 33 -5.68 -5.32 -5.57
CA MET A 33 -6.42 -5.43 -6.82
C MET A 33 -5.59 -4.74 -7.91
N GLY A 34 -5.23 -5.47 -8.95
CA GLY A 34 -4.34 -4.98 -10.00
C GLY A 34 -4.83 -5.32 -11.39
N GLY A 35 -4.33 -4.61 -12.40
CA GLY A 35 -4.64 -4.89 -13.80
C GLY A 35 -4.83 -3.61 -14.62
N PRO A 36 -5.11 -3.74 -15.92
CA PRO A 36 -5.06 -2.62 -16.83
C PRO A 36 -6.24 -1.66 -16.69
N CYS A 37 -6.02 -0.44 -17.18
CA CYS A 37 -7.04 0.60 -17.23
C CYS A 37 -8.23 0.16 -18.12
N ALA A 38 -7.92 -0.38 -19.29
CA ALA A 38 -8.87 -0.90 -20.26
C ALA A 38 -8.47 -2.31 -20.66
N VAL A 39 -9.47 -3.15 -20.96
CA VAL A 39 -9.21 -4.46 -21.58
C VAL A 39 -8.97 -4.23 -23.07
N GLU A 40 -7.81 -4.67 -23.56
CA GLU A 40 -7.34 -4.39 -24.92
C GLU A 40 -7.23 -5.67 -25.77
N SER A 41 -6.77 -6.77 -25.17
CA SER A 41 -6.66 -8.06 -25.85
C SER A 41 -6.57 -9.22 -24.86
N SER A 42 -6.79 -10.45 -25.33
CA SER A 42 -6.61 -11.65 -24.51
C SER A 42 -5.18 -11.80 -23.99
N ALA A 43 -4.17 -11.51 -24.82
CA ALA A 43 -2.77 -11.63 -24.43
C ALA A 43 -2.39 -10.63 -23.32
N GLN A 44 -2.84 -9.38 -23.46
CA GLN A 44 -2.66 -8.34 -22.44
C GLN A 44 -3.30 -8.75 -21.10
N MET A 45 -4.52 -9.28 -21.13
CA MET A 45 -5.20 -9.71 -19.90
C MET A 45 -4.53 -10.92 -19.25
N SER A 46 -4.09 -11.91 -20.03
CA SER A 46 -3.40 -13.10 -19.51
C SER A 46 -2.08 -12.73 -18.80
N GLN A 47 -1.23 -11.91 -19.44
CA GLN A 47 0.01 -11.39 -18.82
C GLN A 47 -0.28 -10.54 -17.57
N SER A 48 -1.35 -9.75 -17.62
CA SER A 48 -1.76 -8.94 -16.47
C SER A 48 -2.17 -9.80 -15.28
N ALA A 49 -2.96 -10.85 -15.53
CA ALA A 49 -3.41 -11.79 -14.51
C ALA A 49 -2.23 -12.51 -13.85
N GLU A 50 -1.28 -13.00 -14.65
CA GLU A 50 -0.06 -13.64 -14.15
C GLU A 50 0.73 -12.70 -13.22
N THR A 51 0.93 -11.46 -13.65
CA THR A 51 1.63 -10.43 -12.86
C THR A 51 0.91 -10.13 -11.55
N VAL A 52 -0.42 -9.98 -11.59
CA VAL A 52 -1.25 -9.72 -10.41
C VAL A 52 -1.15 -10.88 -9.43
N LYS A 53 -1.26 -12.12 -9.92
CA LYS A 53 -1.09 -13.32 -9.10
C LYS A 53 0.31 -13.37 -8.47
N LYS A 54 1.37 -13.15 -9.26
CA LYS A 54 2.77 -13.14 -8.79
C LYS A 54 3.02 -12.11 -7.70
N ALA A 55 2.37 -10.95 -7.77
CA ALA A 55 2.46 -9.92 -6.74
C ALA A 55 1.73 -10.30 -5.43
N GLY A 56 0.94 -11.36 -5.38
CA GLY A 56 0.04 -11.68 -4.25
C GLY A 56 -1.34 -11.02 -4.36
N GLY A 57 -1.63 -10.35 -5.48
CA GLY A 57 -2.95 -9.81 -5.75
C GLY A 57 -4.02 -10.91 -5.80
N LYS A 58 -5.23 -10.55 -5.40
CA LYS A 58 -6.38 -11.49 -5.33
C LYS A 58 -7.46 -11.18 -6.36
N ILE A 59 -7.45 -9.95 -6.89
CA ILE A 59 -8.50 -9.44 -7.77
C ILE A 59 -7.84 -8.81 -8.99
N LEU A 60 -8.20 -9.31 -10.17
CA LEU A 60 -7.86 -8.75 -11.46
C LEU A 60 -8.90 -7.70 -11.86
N ARG A 61 -8.46 -6.45 -12.05
CA ARG A 61 -9.30 -5.38 -12.59
C ARG A 61 -9.11 -5.22 -14.09
N GLY A 62 -10.18 -4.88 -14.80
CA GLY A 62 -10.10 -4.52 -16.22
C GLY A 62 -11.35 -3.78 -16.68
N GLY A 63 -11.19 -2.58 -17.25
CA GLY A 63 -12.33 -1.79 -17.75
C GLY A 63 -12.81 -2.27 -19.11
N VAL A 64 -13.98 -2.92 -19.17
CA VAL A 64 -14.58 -3.39 -20.43
C VAL A 64 -15.45 -2.32 -21.10
N PHE A 65 -15.93 -1.35 -20.31
CA PHE A 65 -16.56 -0.12 -20.75
C PHE A 65 -15.74 1.08 -20.27
N LYS A 66 -15.54 2.09 -21.11
CA LYS A 66 -14.76 3.29 -20.77
C LYS A 66 -15.60 4.55 -20.93
N PRO A 67 -16.05 5.19 -19.84
CA PRO A 67 -16.71 6.50 -19.91
C PRO A 67 -15.65 7.58 -20.19
N ARG A 68 -15.42 7.88 -21.47
CA ARG A 68 -14.41 8.82 -21.94
C ARG A 68 -14.97 10.23 -22.10
N THR A 69 -14.13 11.22 -21.82
CA THR A 69 -14.45 12.63 -22.08
C THR A 69 -14.63 12.91 -23.57
N SER A 70 -13.87 12.22 -24.43
CA SER A 70 -13.98 12.34 -25.89
C SER A 70 -14.68 11.11 -26.48
N PRO A 71 -15.67 11.28 -27.37
CA PRO A 71 -16.36 10.17 -28.02
C PRO A 71 -15.47 9.42 -29.03
N TYR A 72 -14.37 10.03 -29.49
CA TYR A 72 -13.44 9.43 -30.45
C TYR A 72 -12.36 8.57 -29.79
N SER A 73 -12.30 8.59 -28.45
CA SER A 73 -11.40 7.73 -27.70
C SER A 73 -11.89 6.29 -27.70
N PHE A 74 -11.00 5.34 -27.42
CA PHE A 74 -11.37 3.94 -27.20
C PHE A 74 -12.44 3.82 -26.10
N GLN A 75 -13.58 3.21 -26.45
CA GLN A 75 -14.77 3.09 -25.60
C GLN A 75 -14.83 1.77 -24.79
N GLY A 76 -13.91 0.83 -25.05
CA GLY A 76 -13.92 -0.51 -24.48
C GLY A 76 -14.43 -1.57 -25.46
N LEU A 77 -14.09 -2.84 -25.21
CA LEU A 77 -14.49 -3.99 -26.04
C LEU A 77 -15.86 -4.58 -25.65
N GLY A 78 -16.49 -4.09 -24.58
CA GLY A 78 -17.77 -4.62 -24.09
C GLY A 78 -17.72 -6.12 -23.81
N ARG A 79 -18.60 -6.90 -24.47
CA ARG A 79 -18.72 -8.36 -24.27
C ARG A 79 -17.43 -9.12 -24.56
N GLU A 80 -16.69 -8.75 -25.59
CA GLU A 80 -15.44 -9.42 -25.95
C GLU A 80 -14.38 -9.20 -24.87
N GLY A 81 -14.22 -7.96 -24.40
CA GLY A 81 -13.33 -7.64 -23.28
C GLY A 81 -13.72 -8.31 -21.97
N LEU A 82 -15.02 -8.48 -21.71
CA LEU A 82 -15.51 -9.25 -20.57
C LEU A 82 -15.02 -10.70 -20.62
N ASN A 83 -15.11 -11.35 -21.78
CA ASN A 83 -14.64 -12.73 -21.93
C ASN A 83 -13.13 -12.84 -21.64
N TYR A 84 -12.32 -11.90 -22.14
CA TYR A 84 -10.88 -11.86 -21.87
C TYR A 84 -10.57 -11.68 -20.38
N LEU A 85 -11.28 -10.77 -19.70
CA LEU A 85 -11.10 -10.53 -18.26
C LEU A 85 -11.43 -11.78 -17.43
N VAL A 86 -12.59 -12.38 -17.67
CA VAL A 86 -13.07 -13.55 -16.91
C VAL A 86 -12.17 -14.76 -17.15
N GLN A 87 -11.78 -14.99 -18.41
CA GLN A 87 -10.87 -16.09 -18.75
C GLN A 87 -9.52 -15.93 -18.05
N ALA A 88 -8.88 -14.75 -18.17
CA ALA A 88 -7.57 -14.52 -17.57
C ALA A 88 -7.60 -14.61 -16.04
N ALA A 89 -8.65 -14.11 -15.39
CA ALA A 89 -8.83 -14.23 -13.95
C ALA A 89 -8.96 -15.70 -13.53
N LYS A 90 -9.79 -16.47 -14.24
CA LYS A 90 -10.00 -17.90 -13.98
C LYS A 90 -8.72 -18.71 -14.14
N GLU A 91 -7.93 -18.46 -15.19
CA GLU A 91 -6.66 -19.16 -15.46
C GLU A 91 -5.64 -18.99 -14.32
N GLN A 92 -5.72 -17.88 -13.57
CA GLN A 92 -4.80 -17.55 -12.48
C GLN A 92 -5.42 -17.69 -11.08
N ASP A 93 -6.64 -18.22 -10.98
CA ASP A 93 -7.38 -18.32 -9.72
C ASP A 93 -7.42 -16.96 -9.00
N LEU A 94 -7.90 -15.96 -9.75
CA LEU A 94 -8.15 -14.59 -9.29
C LEU A 94 -9.64 -14.30 -9.41
N LEU A 95 -10.14 -13.44 -8.53
CA LEU A 95 -11.42 -12.78 -8.76
C LEU A 95 -11.28 -11.71 -9.83
N CYS A 96 -12.39 -11.28 -10.41
CA CYS A 96 -12.41 -10.20 -11.38
C CYS A 96 -13.37 -9.06 -11.02
N VAL A 97 -12.96 -7.85 -11.37
CA VAL A 97 -13.76 -6.62 -11.20
C VAL A 97 -13.77 -5.78 -12.47
N THR A 98 -14.95 -5.29 -12.83
CA THR A 98 -15.10 -4.35 -13.95
C THR A 98 -16.11 -3.24 -13.66
N GLU A 99 -15.98 -2.12 -14.37
CA GLU A 99 -16.85 -0.96 -14.22
C GLU A 99 -18.12 -1.10 -15.07
N VAL A 100 -19.25 -0.71 -14.50
CA VAL A 100 -20.52 -0.54 -15.23
C VAL A 100 -20.86 0.95 -15.30
N ILE A 101 -21.45 1.36 -16.43
CA ILE A 101 -21.73 2.77 -16.71
C ILE A 101 -23.22 3.11 -16.75
N ASP A 102 -24.07 2.10 -16.89
CA ASP A 102 -25.52 2.19 -17.03
C ASP A 102 -26.18 0.83 -16.75
N ALA A 103 -27.51 0.74 -16.92
CA ALA A 103 -28.26 -0.51 -16.72
C ALA A 103 -27.86 -1.62 -17.70
N GLN A 104 -27.61 -1.28 -18.97
CA GLN A 104 -27.30 -2.27 -20.01
C GLN A 104 -25.94 -2.92 -19.78
N SER A 105 -24.93 -2.13 -19.40
CA SER A 105 -23.62 -2.63 -19.01
C SER A 105 -23.68 -3.48 -17.75
N LEU A 106 -24.54 -3.13 -16.78
CA LEU A 106 -24.77 -3.95 -15.59
C LEU A 106 -25.34 -5.33 -15.94
N ASP A 107 -26.42 -5.38 -16.72
CA ASP A 107 -27.05 -6.62 -17.18
C ASP A 107 -26.06 -7.50 -17.96
N LEU A 108 -25.16 -6.86 -18.71
CA LEU A 108 -24.14 -7.54 -19.49
C LEU A 108 -23.14 -8.29 -18.60
N VAL A 109 -22.67 -7.69 -17.51
CA VAL A 109 -21.52 -8.20 -16.73
C VAL A 109 -21.91 -8.96 -15.46
N VAL A 110 -23.08 -8.69 -14.86
CA VAL A 110 -23.43 -9.13 -13.50
C VAL A 110 -23.27 -10.63 -13.23
N ASN A 111 -23.57 -11.47 -14.23
CA ASN A 111 -23.50 -12.93 -14.10
C ASN A 111 -22.10 -13.52 -14.36
N ASN A 112 -21.14 -12.69 -14.78
CA ASN A 112 -19.83 -13.16 -15.27
C ASN A 112 -18.67 -12.69 -14.39
N VAL A 113 -18.87 -11.66 -13.56
CA VAL A 113 -17.81 -11.10 -12.71
C VAL A 113 -18.08 -11.32 -11.23
N ASP A 114 -17.04 -11.20 -10.41
CA ASP A 114 -17.14 -11.37 -8.96
C ASP A 114 -17.55 -10.08 -8.27
N ILE A 115 -17.07 -8.94 -8.76
CA ILE A 115 -17.27 -7.62 -8.15
C ILE A 115 -17.65 -6.61 -9.24
N ILE A 116 -18.59 -5.71 -8.94
CA ILE A 116 -19.00 -4.61 -9.81
C ILE A 116 -18.37 -3.31 -9.30
N GLN A 117 -17.82 -2.49 -10.20
CA GLN A 117 -17.36 -1.15 -9.88
C GLN A 117 -18.34 -0.10 -10.41
N ILE A 118 -18.72 0.85 -9.56
CA ILE A 118 -19.33 2.12 -9.95
C ILE A 118 -18.25 3.19 -9.94
N GLY A 119 -17.94 3.74 -11.12
CA GLY A 119 -16.92 4.76 -11.28
C GLY A 119 -17.31 6.11 -10.67
N ALA A 120 -16.31 6.95 -10.41
CA ALA A 120 -16.47 8.25 -9.77
C ALA A 120 -17.48 9.18 -10.47
N ARG A 121 -17.62 9.08 -11.80
CA ARG A 121 -18.58 9.88 -12.59
C ARG A 121 -20.03 9.45 -12.36
N ASN A 122 -20.23 8.19 -11.94
CA ASN A 122 -21.54 7.60 -11.66
C ASN A 122 -21.84 7.49 -10.16
N MET A 123 -21.00 8.05 -9.27
CA MET A 123 -21.24 8.01 -7.83
C MET A 123 -22.61 8.60 -7.44
N GLN A 124 -23.13 9.57 -8.20
CA GLN A 124 -24.46 10.17 -8.00
C GLN A 124 -25.46 9.80 -9.10
N ASN A 125 -25.18 8.74 -9.86
CA ASN A 125 -26.17 8.14 -10.75
C ASN A 125 -27.12 7.26 -9.92
N PHE A 126 -28.03 7.88 -9.18
CA PHE A 126 -28.86 7.20 -8.18
C PHE A 126 -29.69 6.04 -8.75
N GLU A 127 -30.12 6.11 -10.00
CA GLU A 127 -30.84 5.00 -10.64
C GLU A 127 -29.92 3.80 -10.84
N LEU A 128 -28.67 4.01 -11.29
CA LEU A 128 -27.68 2.94 -11.36
C LEU A 128 -27.34 2.37 -9.98
N LEU A 129 -27.22 3.21 -8.94
CA LEU A 129 -26.98 2.74 -7.56
C LEU A 129 -28.12 1.86 -7.04
N LYS A 130 -29.38 2.24 -7.29
CA LYS A 130 -30.56 1.44 -6.92
C LYS A 130 -30.58 0.09 -7.66
N LEU A 131 -30.16 0.06 -8.92
CA LEU A 131 -30.03 -1.19 -9.68
C LEU A 131 -28.90 -2.06 -9.11
N ALA A 132 -27.74 -1.48 -8.83
CA ALA A 132 -26.63 -2.18 -8.16
C ALA A 132 -27.00 -2.69 -6.76
N GLY A 133 -27.93 -2.01 -6.08
CA GLY A 133 -28.49 -2.46 -4.80
C GLY A 133 -29.44 -3.65 -4.87
N LYS A 134 -29.89 -4.04 -6.07
CA LYS A 134 -30.81 -5.18 -6.28
C LYS A 134 -30.10 -6.46 -6.71
N ILE A 135 -28.79 -6.41 -6.95
CA ILE A 135 -28.00 -7.57 -7.35
C ILE A 135 -27.28 -8.17 -6.14
N ASP A 136 -26.96 -9.45 -6.21
CA ASP A 136 -26.22 -10.18 -5.18
C ASP A 136 -24.72 -10.27 -5.54
N LYS A 137 -24.09 -9.10 -5.67
CA LYS A 137 -22.64 -8.98 -5.91
C LYS A 137 -22.08 -7.78 -5.12
N PRO A 138 -20.84 -7.88 -4.62
CA PRO A 138 -20.13 -6.74 -4.05
C PRO A 138 -20.00 -5.56 -5.03
N ILE A 139 -20.17 -4.35 -4.50
CA ILE A 139 -20.06 -3.10 -5.23
C ILE A 139 -18.89 -2.28 -4.72
N ILE A 140 -17.89 -2.01 -5.56
CA ILE A 140 -16.90 -0.97 -5.31
C ILE A 140 -17.49 0.37 -5.75
N LEU A 141 -17.75 1.26 -4.80
CA LEU A 141 -18.25 2.62 -5.03
C LEU A 141 -17.10 3.62 -4.95
N LYS A 142 -16.65 4.11 -6.10
CA LYS A 142 -15.63 5.17 -6.17
C LYS A 142 -16.20 6.52 -5.76
N ARG A 143 -15.47 7.25 -4.91
CA ARG A 143 -15.81 8.63 -4.54
C ARG A 143 -15.84 9.51 -5.78
N GLY A 144 -16.84 10.40 -5.85
CA GLY A 144 -17.02 11.37 -6.92
C GLY A 144 -15.91 12.43 -6.91
N LEU A 145 -15.63 13.02 -8.08
CA LEU A 145 -14.52 13.96 -8.28
C LEU A 145 -14.52 15.16 -7.32
N SER A 146 -15.70 15.59 -6.87
CA SER A 146 -15.86 16.73 -5.97
C SER A 146 -16.83 16.42 -4.83
N ALA A 147 -17.06 15.14 -4.56
CA ALA A 147 -17.97 14.71 -3.52
C ALA A 147 -17.34 14.90 -2.15
N THR A 148 -18.12 15.40 -1.20
CA THR A 148 -17.81 15.32 0.23
C THR A 148 -17.87 13.86 0.70
N ILE A 149 -17.30 13.59 1.87
CA ILE A 149 -17.37 12.25 2.48
C ILE A 149 -18.83 11.88 2.82
N GLU A 150 -19.62 12.86 3.25
CA GLU A 150 -21.05 12.67 3.54
C GLU A 150 -21.84 12.27 2.27
N GLU A 151 -21.64 12.98 1.15
CA GLU A 151 -22.29 12.61 -0.12
C GLU A 151 -21.87 11.22 -0.62
N TRP A 152 -20.62 10.85 -0.39
CA TRP A 152 -20.11 9.53 -0.75
C TRP A 152 -20.73 8.40 0.08
N LEU A 153 -20.88 8.61 1.39
CA LEU A 153 -21.54 7.65 2.28
C LEU A 153 -23.05 7.59 2.05
N LEU A 154 -23.69 8.71 1.73
CA LEU A 154 -25.10 8.73 1.32
C LEU A 154 -25.31 8.04 -0.04
N ALA A 155 -24.36 8.11 -0.97
CA ALA A 155 -24.41 7.30 -2.18
C ALA A 155 -24.33 5.78 -1.88
N ALA A 156 -23.53 5.38 -0.88
CA ALA A 156 -23.52 4.00 -0.40
C ALA A 156 -24.88 3.60 0.23
N GLU A 157 -25.53 4.50 0.98
CA GLU A 157 -26.88 4.28 1.52
C GLU A 157 -27.91 3.94 0.43
N TYR A 158 -27.82 4.52 -0.77
CA TYR A 158 -28.73 4.14 -1.87
C TYR A 158 -28.60 2.68 -2.28
N ILE A 159 -27.38 2.13 -2.28
CA ILE A 159 -27.13 0.71 -2.60
C ILE A 159 -27.64 -0.18 -1.46
N LEU A 160 -27.29 0.18 -0.21
CA LEU A 160 -27.69 -0.56 0.99
C LEU A 160 -29.21 -0.60 1.16
N ALA A 161 -29.89 0.55 1.01
CA ALA A 161 -31.33 0.68 1.15
C ALA A 161 -32.11 -0.03 0.04
N ALA A 162 -31.49 -0.25 -1.12
CA ALA A 162 -32.06 -1.05 -2.21
C ALA A 162 -31.91 -2.56 -1.99
N GLY A 163 -31.11 -3.00 -1.01
CA GLY A 163 -31.07 -4.38 -0.53
C GLY A 163 -29.69 -5.05 -0.50
N ASN A 164 -28.65 -4.42 -1.05
CA ASN A 164 -27.33 -5.04 -1.16
C ASN A 164 -26.37 -4.53 -0.05
N PRO A 165 -26.03 -5.36 0.96
CA PRO A 165 -25.15 -4.95 2.05
C PRO A 165 -23.66 -4.92 1.69
N GLN A 166 -23.29 -5.38 0.49
CA GLN A 166 -21.90 -5.65 0.10
C GLN A 166 -21.26 -4.44 -0.60
N VAL A 167 -21.14 -3.31 0.11
CA VAL A 167 -20.53 -2.08 -0.44
C VAL A 167 -19.09 -1.88 0.05
N ILE A 168 -18.18 -1.63 -0.90
CA ILE A 168 -16.76 -1.31 -0.67
C ILE A 168 -16.54 0.13 -1.13
N LEU A 169 -16.07 0.98 -0.24
CA LEU A 169 -15.77 2.38 -0.53
C LEU A 169 -14.38 2.47 -1.19
N CYS A 170 -14.25 3.12 -2.33
CA CYS A 170 -12.95 3.44 -2.96
C CYS A 170 -12.65 4.95 -3.02
N GLU A 171 -11.70 5.43 -2.21
CA GLU A 171 -11.13 6.78 -2.32
C GLU A 171 -10.16 6.85 -3.51
N ARG A 172 -10.24 7.90 -4.32
CA ARG A 172 -9.59 7.97 -5.65
C ARG A 172 -9.11 9.37 -6.03
N GLY A 173 -8.97 10.23 -5.05
CA GLY A 173 -8.64 11.64 -5.16
C GLY A 173 -9.82 12.53 -5.54
N ILE A 174 -9.77 13.75 -5.02
CA ILE A 174 -10.71 14.84 -5.30
C ILE A 174 -10.06 15.92 -6.17
N ARG A 175 -10.89 16.63 -6.92
CA ARG A 175 -10.47 17.78 -7.71
C ARG A 175 -10.17 18.95 -6.78
N THR A 176 -8.99 19.54 -6.96
CA THR A 176 -8.55 20.74 -6.27
C THR A 176 -7.97 21.73 -7.29
N PHE A 177 -7.34 22.80 -6.81
CA PHE A 177 -6.59 23.74 -7.64
C PHE A 177 -5.18 23.25 -7.99
N GLU A 178 -4.71 22.14 -7.41
CA GLU A 178 -3.33 21.65 -7.55
C GLU A 178 -3.10 20.97 -8.92
N PRO A 179 -2.19 21.49 -9.78
CA PRO A 179 -2.01 20.95 -11.14
C PRO A 179 -0.97 19.82 -11.26
N SER A 180 -0.12 19.59 -10.25
CA SER A 180 0.96 18.59 -10.34
C SER A 180 0.49 17.13 -10.29
N THR A 181 -0.77 16.92 -9.90
CA THR A 181 -1.46 15.63 -9.86
C THR A 181 -2.83 15.76 -10.55
N ARG A 182 -3.34 14.66 -11.10
CA ARG A 182 -4.66 14.64 -11.77
C ARG A 182 -5.80 14.97 -10.79
N ASN A 183 -5.69 14.45 -9.57
CA ASN A 183 -6.54 14.75 -8.42
C ASN A 183 -5.65 14.74 -7.17
N THR A 184 -6.06 15.43 -6.12
CA THR A 184 -5.39 15.34 -4.81
C THR A 184 -5.95 14.14 -4.06
N LEU A 185 -5.09 13.17 -3.70
CA LEU A 185 -5.51 12.03 -2.89
C LEU A 185 -5.88 12.50 -1.48
N ASP A 186 -7.13 12.29 -1.08
CA ASP A 186 -7.62 12.64 0.25
C ASP A 186 -7.49 11.45 1.20
N LEU A 187 -6.30 11.26 1.77
CA LEU A 187 -6.06 10.19 2.75
C LEU A 187 -6.87 10.36 4.04
N SER A 188 -7.28 11.60 4.37
CA SER A 188 -8.11 11.84 5.55
C SER A 188 -9.48 11.17 5.42
N ALA A 189 -9.99 11.03 4.19
CA ALA A 189 -11.24 10.34 3.92
C ALA A 189 -11.22 8.87 4.32
N VAL A 190 -10.06 8.21 4.26
CA VAL A 190 -9.92 6.82 4.73
C VAL A 190 -10.21 6.73 6.23
N GLY A 191 -9.55 7.59 7.04
CA GLY A 191 -9.75 7.62 8.48
C GLY A 191 -11.17 8.03 8.86
N VAL A 192 -11.67 9.13 8.30
CA VAL A 192 -13.02 9.64 8.58
C VAL A 192 -14.09 8.62 8.20
N ALA A 193 -14.00 7.98 7.04
CA ALA A 193 -14.98 6.98 6.62
C ALA A 193 -15.01 5.80 7.60
N LYS A 194 -13.85 5.31 8.06
CA LYS A 194 -13.78 4.20 9.03
C LYS A 194 -14.26 4.59 10.43
N GLU A 195 -14.21 5.87 10.80
CA GLU A 195 -14.75 6.35 12.07
C GLU A 195 -16.28 6.48 12.09
N VAL A 196 -16.90 6.70 10.92
CA VAL A 196 -18.35 6.98 10.84
C VAL A 196 -19.14 5.87 10.16
N SER A 197 -18.48 4.95 9.45
CA SER A 197 -19.07 3.86 8.68
C SER A 197 -18.38 2.53 8.97
N HIS A 198 -19.13 1.44 8.90
CA HIS A 198 -18.58 0.08 9.06
C HIS A 198 -18.01 -0.48 7.74
N LEU A 199 -18.27 0.16 6.60
CA LEU A 199 -17.93 -0.37 5.28
C LEU A 199 -16.41 -0.46 5.07
N PRO A 200 -15.90 -1.49 4.37
CA PRO A 200 -14.49 -1.54 3.97
C PRO A 200 -14.11 -0.34 3.10
N VAL A 201 -12.89 0.18 3.29
CA VAL A 201 -12.39 1.35 2.54
C VAL A 201 -11.08 0.99 1.83
N ILE A 202 -11.08 1.02 0.49
CA ILE A 202 -9.90 0.82 -0.36
C ILE A 202 -9.47 2.15 -1.00
N VAL A 203 -8.25 2.18 -1.55
CA VAL A 203 -7.69 3.37 -2.22
C VAL A 203 -7.24 3.07 -3.64
N ASP A 204 -7.52 3.97 -4.57
CA ASP A 204 -7.03 3.98 -5.94
C ASP A 204 -5.98 5.10 -6.12
N PRO A 205 -4.69 4.79 -5.91
CA PRO A 205 -3.61 5.78 -6.04
C PRO A 205 -3.34 6.15 -7.50
N SER A 206 -3.65 5.26 -8.45
CA SER A 206 -3.39 5.47 -9.88
C SER A 206 -4.24 6.60 -10.45
N HIS A 207 -5.56 6.58 -10.22
CA HIS A 207 -6.46 7.63 -10.70
C HIS A 207 -6.40 8.90 -9.86
N ALA A 208 -6.03 8.78 -8.58
CA ALA A 208 -5.80 9.93 -7.73
C ALA A 208 -4.64 10.76 -8.30
N ALA A 209 -3.44 10.20 -8.33
CA ALA A 209 -2.26 10.94 -8.79
C ALA A 209 -2.27 11.20 -10.31
N GLY A 210 -2.72 10.23 -11.10
CA GLY A 210 -2.53 10.24 -12.56
C GLY A 210 -1.05 10.25 -12.97
N ARG A 211 -0.18 9.73 -12.11
CA ARG A 211 1.28 9.76 -12.23
C ARG A 211 1.89 8.48 -11.69
N ARG A 212 2.64 7.76 -12.53
CA ARG A 212 3.24 6.47 -12.21
C ARG A 212 4.20 6.54 -11.02
N ASP A 213 5.03 7.58 -10.98
CA ASP A 213 6.08 7.79 -9.98
C ASP A 213 5.53 8.00 -8.56
N LEU A 214 4.27 8.41 -8.42
CA LEU A 214 3.63 8.62 -7.12
C LEU A 214 2.85 7.40 -6.61
N ILE A 215 2.63 6.38 -7.44
CA ILE A 215 1.79 5.25 -7.04
C ILE A 215 2.37 4.49 -5.85
N SER A 216 3.68 4.22 -5.83
CA SER A 216 4.30 3.48 -4.73
C SER A 216 4.16 4.21 -3.40
N SER A 217 4.51 5.50 -3.34
CA SER A 217 4.45 6.29 -2.11
C SER A 217 3.01 6.46 -1.61
N LEU A 218 2.06 6.73 -2.51
CA LEU A 218 0.65 6.88 -2.14
C LEU A 218 0.01 5.57 -1.70
N SER A 219 0.41 4.43 -2.29
CA SER A 219 -0.06 3.10 -1.87
C SER A 219 0.39 2.80 -0.44
N LYS A 220 1.66 3.05 -0.12
CA LYS A 220 2.19 2.88 1.24
C LYS A 220 1.51 3.81 2.24
N ALA A 221 1.28 5.07 1.86
CA ALA A 221 0.57 6.02 2.70
C ALA A 221 -0.90 5.60 2.94
N ALA A 222 -1.58 5.05 1.93
CA ALA A 222 -2.95 4.54 2.06
C ALA A 222 -3.06 3.37 3.06
N LEU A 223 -2.12 2.41 3.00
CA LEU A 223 -2.06 1.32 3.99
C LEU A 223 -1.83 1.86 5.40
N ALA A 224 -0.87 2.79 5.55
CA ALA A 224 -0.59 3.41 6.84
C ALA A 224 -1.79 4.21 7.39
N ALA A 225 -2.62 4.79 6.50
CA ALA A 225 -3.87 5.46 6.85
C ALA A 225 -5.03 4.49 7.19
N GLY A 226 -4.83 3.17 7.07
CA GLY A 226 -5.80 2.15 7.45
C GLY A 226 -6.69 1.64 6.32
N ALA A 227 -6.31 1.83 5.05
CA ALA A 227 -7.04 1.27 3.93
C ALA A 227 -7.06 -0.27 3.98
N ASP A 228 -8.18 -0.87 3.58
CA ASP A 228 -8.40 -2.33 3.56
C ASP A 228 -7.94 -3.00 2.27
N GLY A 229 -7.51 -2.20 1.28
CA GLY A 229 -7.05 -2.67 0.00
C GLY A 229 -6.62 -1.55 -0.92
N LEU A 230 -6.02 -1.95 -2.04
CA LEU A 230 -5.53 -1.05 -3.08
C LEU A 230 -6.05 -1.48 -4.44
N LEU A 231 -6.50 -0.52 -5.24
CA LEU A 231 -6.91 -0.72 -6.63
C LEU A 231 -5.93 0.03 -7.54
N ILE A 232 -5.00 -0.71 -8.15
CA ILE A 232 -3.86 -0.12 -8.87
C ILE A 232 -3.90 -0.50 -10.35
N GLU A 233 -3.60 0.49 -11.19
CA GLU A 233 -3.42 0.27 -12.63
C GLU A 233 -2.00 -0.21 -12.95
N MET A 234 -1.94 -1.32 -13.69
CA MET A 234 -0.71 -1.89 -14.24
C MET A 234 -1.00 -2.35 -15.67
N HIS A 235 -0.04 -2.14 -16.56
CA HIS A 235 -0.14 -2.59 -17.95
C HIS A 235 1.14 -3.36 -18.32
N PRO A 236 1.06 -4.50 -19.05
CA PRO A 236 2.25 -5.24 -19.47
C PRO A 236 3.19 -4.40 -20.33
N ASN A 237 2.64 -3.53 -21.18
CA ASN A 237 3.40 -2.56 -21.97
C ASN A 237 2.77 -1.16 -21.89
N PRO A 238 3.02 -0.35 -20.85
CA PRO A 238 2.32 0.92 -20.66
C PRO A 238 2.54 1.95 -21.78
N ALA A 239 3.60 1.82 -22.58
CA ALA A 239 3.90 2.72 -23.69
C ALA A 239 2.91 2.57 -24.86
N GLU A 240 2.30 1.39 -25.00
CA GLU A 240 1.35 1.06 -26.07
C GLU A 240 -0.12 1.02 -25.60
N ALA A 241 -0.37 1.30 -24.31
CA ALA A 241 -1.71 1.24 -23.74
C ALA A 241 -2.68 2.25 -24.39
N VAL A 242 -3.89 1.81 -24.71
CA VAL A 242 -4.92 2.66 -25.36
C VAL A 242 -5.61 3.62 -24.40
N SER A 243 -5.35 3.46 -23.10
CA SER A 243 -5.86 4.29 -22.02
C SER A 243 -4.87 4.34 -20.87
N ASP A 244 -4.58 5.54 -20.36
CA ASP A 244 -3.94 5.73 -19.06
C ASP A 244 -2.54 5.05 -18.90
N GLY A 245 -1.84 4.86 -20.02
CA GLY A 245 -0.46 4.36 -20.07
C GLY A 245 0.54 5.15 -19.22
N PRO A 246 0.54 6.49 -19.24
CA PRO A 246 1.50 7.29 -18.46
C PRO A 246 1.45 7.05 -16.95
N GLN A 247 0.30 6.68 -16.38
CA GLN A 247 0.20 6.35 -14.95
C GLN A 247 0.26 4.86 -14.64
N SER A 248 0.01 3.97 -15.61
CA SER A 248 0.02 2.52 -15.35
C SER A 248 1.43 2.06 -14.96
N LEU A 249 1.56 1.27 -13.87
CA LEU A 249 2.83 0.64 -13.51
C LEU A 249 3.25 -0.38 -14.57
N THR A 250 4.55 -0.63 -14.70
CA THR A 250 5.05 -1.84 -15.40
C THR A 250 4.88 -3.08 -14.49
N PRO A 251 4.94 -4.31 -15.03
CA PRO A 251 4.89 -5.52 -14.23
C PRO A 251 5.94 -5.57 -13.11
N GLU A 252 7.16 -5.15 -13.39
CA GLU A 252 8.28 -5.15 -12.44
C GLU A 252 8.01 -4.18 -11.29
N GLN A 253 7.52 -2.98 -11.60
CA GLN A 253 7.18 -1.98 -10.60
C GLN A 253 6.01 -2.41 -9.73
N PHE A 254 5.03 -3.11 -10.31
CA PHE A 254 3.87 -3.64 -9.58
C PHE A 254 4.30 -4.73 -8.59
N VAL A 255 5.14 -5.67 -9.02
CA VAL A 255 5.69 -6.74 -8.15
C VAL A 255 6.61 -6.14 -7.08
N GLN A 256 7.45 -5.18 -7.44
CA GLN A 256 8.31 -4.48 -6.48
C GLN A 256 7.48 -3.79 -5.39
N LEU A 257 6.45 -3.02 -5.80
CA LEU A 257 5.55 -2.37 -4.86
C LEU A 257 4.91 -3.38 -3.91
N ALA A 258 4.43 -4.51 -4.42
CA ALA A 258 3.83 -5.54 -3.57
C ALA A 258 4.78 -6.07 -2.48
N GLY A 259 6.07 -6.22 -2.77
CA GLY A 259 7.08 -6.56 -1.76
C GLY A 259 7.21 -5.49 -0.68
N GLU A 260 7.14 -4.20 -1.05
CA GLU A 260 7.20 -3.07 -0.10
C GLU A 260 5.93 -2.96 0.76
N LEU A 261 4.76 -3.36 0.25
CA LEU A 261 3.49 -3.29 0.98
C LEU A 261 3.50 -4.17 2.24
N GLY A 262 4.17 -5.33 2.20
CA GLY A 262 4.27 -6.24 3.36
C GLY A 262 4.91 -5.58 4.58
N VAL A 263 5.97 -4.81 4.37
CA VAL A 263 6.67 -4.09 5.44
C VAL A 263 5.76 -3.05 6.09
N VAL A 264 5.03 -2.28 5.27
CA VAL A 264 4.12 -1.23 5.76
C VAL A 264 2.90 -1.82 6.44
N ALA A 265 2.31 -2.89 5.89
CA ALA A 265 1.17 -3.57 6.50
C ALA A 265 1.52 -4.05 7.92
N ASN A 266 2.68 -4.70 8.07
CA ASN A 266 3.14 -5.19 9.37
C ASN A 266 3.37 -4.06 10.39
N SER A 267 3.83 -2.88 9.96
CA SER A 267 4.06 -1.76 10.88
C SER A 267 2.76 -1.10 11.39
N VAL A 268 1.61 -1.46 10.84
CA VAL A 268 0.28 -1.00 11.28
C VAL A 268 -0.64 -2.16 11.66
N ASP A 269 -0.06 -3.28 12.10
CA ASP A 269 -0.77 -4.48 12.57
C ASP A 269 -1.72 -5.12 11.54
N ARG A 270 -1.45 -4.91 10.25
CA ARG A 270 -2.13 -5.52 9.11
C ARG A 270 -1.23 -6.57 8.46
N VAL A 271 -1.79 -7.37 7.56
CA VAL A 271 -1.05 -8.42 6.84
C VAL A 271 -1.19 -8.21 5.34
N TYR A 272 -0.11 -8.38 4.59
CA TYR A 272 -0.17 -8.52 3.14
C TYR A 272 0.53 -9.82 2.75
N VAL A 273 -0.18 -10.71 2.06
CA VAL A 273 0.33 -12.03 1.66
C VAL A 273 0.82 -11.95 0.22
N CYS A 274 2.14 -11.89 0.02
CA CYS A 274 2.72 -11.97 -1.32
C CYS A 274 2.67 -13.42 -1.83
N ALA A 275 2.46 -13.67 -3.13
CA ALA A 275 2.37 -15.03 -3.66
C ALA A 275 3.69 -15.82 -3.54
N GLY A 276 4.83 -15.13 -3.44
CA GLY A 276 6.13 -15.73 -3.10
C GLY A 276 6.27 -16.17 -1.64
N GLN A 277 5.33 -15.80 -0.75
CA GLN A 277 5.32 -16.27 0.65
C GLN A 277 4.59 -17.60 0.83
N ARG A 278 4.01 -18.22 -0.22
CA ARG A 278 3.66 -19.65 -0.13
C ARG A 278 4.89 -20.56 -0.23
N ASP A 279 6.01 -20.04 -0.72
CA ASP A 279 7.33 -20.69 -0.72
C ASP A 279 8.24 -20.16 0.43
N SER A 280 7.66 -19.59 1.49
CA SER A 280 8.41 -19.07 2.65
C SER A 280 9.18 -20.16 3.42
N ASP A 281 8.97 -21.43 3.10
CA ASP A 281 9.68 -22.56 3.70
C ASP A 281 10.71 -23.19 2.76
N THR A 282 10.96 -22.62 1.57
CA THR A 282 12.13 -23.06 0.78
C THR A 282 13.41 -22.59 1.44
N LEU A 283 14.44 -23.44 1.42
CA LEU A 283 15.73 -23.11 2.04
C LEU A 283 16.34 -21.83 1.44
N GLU A 284 16.14 -21.62 0.14
CA GLU A 284 16.59 -20.45 -0.61
C GLU A 284 15.89 -19.16 -0.17
N SER A 285 14.57 -19.19 0.08
CA SER A 285 13.82 -17.99 0.52
C SER A 285 14.19 -17.60 1.95
N LEU A 286 14.28 -18.57 2.87
CA LEU A 286 14.73 -18.35 4.24
C LEU A 286 16.16 -17.78 4.29
N ARG A 287 17.05 -18.26 3.41
CA ARG A 287 18.40 -17.69 3.28
C ARG A 287 18.39 -16.26 2.77
N ALA A 288 17.52 -15.94 1.81
CA ALA A 288 17.37 -14.57 1.33
C ALA A 288 16.82 -13.63 2.43
N GLU A 289 15.87 -14.11 3.23
CA GLU A 289 15.36 -13.37 4.39
C GLU A 289 16.45 -13.13 5.43
N ILE A 290 17.26 -14.14 5.77
CA ILE A 290 18.44 -13.98 6.64
C ILE A 290 19.40 -12.95 6.07
N ASN A 291 19.73 -13.03 4.77
CA ASN A 291 20.63 -12.05 4.13
C ASN A 291 20.10 -10.62 4.26
N ASN A 292 18.79 -10.41 4.10
CA ASN A 292 18.16 -9.09 4.26
C ASN A 292 18.21 -8.62 5.72
N LEU A 293 17.94 -9.52 6.68
CA LEU A 293 18.08 -9.23 8.10
C LEU A 293 19.51 -8.85 8.46
N ASP A 294 20.51 -9.57 7.95
CA ASP A 294 21.92 -9.28 8.16
C ASP A 294 22.31 -7.89 7.62
N GLN A 295 21.85 -7.54 6.41
CA GLN A 295 22.04 -6.18 5.87
C GLN A 295 21.41 -5.11 6.76
N ASN A 296 20.21 -5.36 7.29
CA ASN A 296 19.54 -4.45 8.22
C ASN A 296 20.30 -4.30 9.53
N ILE A 297 20.81 -5.40 10.10
CA ILE A 297 21.65 -5.39 11.32
C ILE A 297 22.88 -4.50 11.09
N ILE A 298 23.58 -4.69 9.97
CA ILE A 298 24.76 -3.88 9.64
C ILE A 298 24.39 -2.40 9.46
N GLY A 299 23.29 -2.09 8.77
CA GLY A 299 22.79 -0.72 8.60
C GLY A 299 22.44 -0.04 9.92
N GLN A 300 21.79 -0.76 10.84
CA GLN A 300 21.46 -0.26 12.18
C GLN A 300 22.72 -0.03 13.03
N LEU A 301 23.71 -0.94 12.96
CA LEU A 301 25.00 -0.75 13.62
C LEU A 301 25.75 0.47 13.08
N ALA A 302 25.76 0.69 11.77
CA ALA A 302 26.37 1.86 11.16
C ALA A 302 25.70 3.16 11.64
N THR A 303 24.37 3.20 11.68
CA THR A 303 23.59 4.34 12.20
C THR A 303 23.90 4.58 13.67
N ARG A 304 23.94 3.52 14.49
CA ARG A 304 24.33 3.60 15.90
C ARG A 304 25.74 4.19 16.05
N MET A 305 26.71 3.75 15.24
CA MET A 305 28.08 4.28 15.29
C MET A 305 28.14 5.77 14.95
N GLN A 306 27.34 6.26 13.99
CA GLN A 306 27.25 7.69 13.70
C GLN A 306 26.72 8.48 14.90
N LEU A 307 25.68 7.98 15.58
CA LEU A 307 25.16 8.60 16.81
C LEU A 307 26.19 8.59 17.94
N VAL A 308 26.92 7.49 18.12
CA VAL A 308 27.99 7.39 19.11
C VAL A 308 29.09 8.41 18.84
N ARG A 309 29.47 8.67 17.58
CA ARG A 309 30.42 9.73 17.23
C ARG A 309 29.91 11.11 17.64
N LYS A 310 28.65 11.45 17.31
CA LYS A 310 28.00 12.71 17.73
C LYS A 310 28.00 12.87 19.26
N ILE A 311 27.72 11.80 20.01
CA ILE A 311 27.80 11.81 21.48
C ILE A 311 29.25 12.06 21.96
N GLY A 312 30.23 11.45 21.29
CA GLY A 312 31.65 11.63 21.59
C GLY A 312 32.13 13.06 21.42
N GLU A 313 31.60 13.80 20.43
CA GLU A 313 31.86 15.22 20.24
C GLU A 313 31.42 16.07 21.45
N GLN A 314 30.40 15.64 22.19
CA GLN A 314 29.85 16.37 23.35
C GLN A 314 30.48 16.01 24.71
N LYS A 315 31.24 14.91 24.81
CA LYS A 315 31.85 14.46 26.08
C LYS A 315 33.19 15.16 26.36
N ARG A 316 33.73 15.13 27.59
CA ARG A 316 35.13 15.55 27.84
C ARG A 316 36.08 14.36 27.59
N LEU A 317 37.31 14.63 27.14
CA LEU A 317 38.33 13.62 26.75
C LEU A 317 38.62 12.59 27.84
N ASP A 318 38.54 13.00 29.11
CA ASP A 318 38.76 12.18 30.31
C ASP A 318 37.58 11.28 30.71
N ARG A 319 36.40 11.43 30.05
CA ARG A 319 35.15 10.73 30.41
C ARG A 319 34.41 10.16 29.20
N VAL A 320 35.15 9.58 28.25
CA VAL A 320 34.55 8.95 27.06
C VAL A 320 33.75 7.69 27.46
N LYS A 321 34.34 6.82 28.29
CA LYS A 321 33.71 5.60 28.80
C LYS A 321 32.84 5.87 30.03
N ASP A 322 31.62 5.35 30.01
CA ASP A 322 30.66 5.44 31.12
C ASP A 322 30.19 4.03 31.52
N SER A 323 30.92 3.43 32.47
CA SER A 323 30.71 2.04 32.88
C SER A 323 29.37 1.81 33.58
N ASN A 324 28.78 2.84 34.20
CA ASN A 324 27.48 2.72 34.86
C ASN A 324 26.36 2.67 33.82
N ARG A 325 26.42 3.55 32.82
CA ARG A 325 25.47 3.55 31.71
C ARG A 325 25.58 2.29 30.85
N GLU A 326 26.80 1.77 30.63
CA GLU A 326 26.99 0.49 29.93
C GLU A 326 26.28 -0.66 30.66
N LYS A 327 26.40 -0.74 32.00
CA LYS A 327 25.72 -1.76 32.80
C LYS A 327 24.19 -1.63 32.73
N GLU A 328 23.65 -0.42 32.82
CA GLU A 328 22.22 -0.17 32.72
C GLU A 328 21.66 -0.58 31.35
N ILE A 329 22.35 -0.20 30.27
CA ILE A 329 21.95 -0.59 28.92
C ILE A 329 22.05 -2.11 28.74
N MET A 330 23.10 -2.76 29.24
CA MET A 330 23.23 -4.22 29.17
C MET A 330 22.07 -4.92 29.86
N GLN A 331 21.69 -4.50 31.07
CA GLN A 331 20.59 -5.11 31.79
C GLN A 331 19.29 -5.03 30.98
N ARG A 332 18.94 -3.82 30.51
CA ARG A 332 17.74 -3.60 29.70
C ARG A 332 17.73 -4.45 28.41
N LEU A 333 18.88 -4.62 27.76
CA LEU A 333 18.98 -5.43 26.54
C LEU A 333 18.89 -6.93 26.81
N VAL A 334 19.37 -7.39 27.97
CA VAL A 334 19.21 -8.78 28.42
C VAL A 334 17.73 -9.06 28.71
N ASP A 335 17.06 -8.16 29.42
CA ASP A 335 15.63 -8.31 29.74
C ASP A 335 14.79 -8.36 28.45
N LEU A 336 15.08 -7.48 27.48
CA LEU A 336 14.43 -7.49 26.17
C LEU A 336 14.72 -8.77 25.37
N ALA A 337 15.94 -9.31 25.46
CA ALA A 337 16.27 -10.56 24.79
C ALA A 337 15.46 -11.74 25.37
N GLU A 338 15.29 -11.78 26.69
CA GLU A 338 14.48 -12.80 27.36
C GLU A 338 13.00 -12.70 26.95
N GLU A 339 12.45 -11.48 26.87
CA GLU A 339 11.08 -11.23 26.38
C GLU A 339 10.89 -11.71 24.93
N LEU A 340 11.88 -11.48 24.08
CA LEU A 340 11.87 -11.89 22.67
C LEU A 340 12.33 -13.35 22.45
N GLN A 341 12.53 -14.13 23.52
CA GLN A 341 13.00 -15.53 23.47
C GLN A 341 14.37 -15.70 22.78
N LEU A 342 15.20 -14.65 22.78
CA LEU A 342 16.58 -14.67 22.30
C LEU A 342 17.52 -15.06 23.46
N PRO A 343 18.47 -16.00 23.26
CA PRO A 343 19.42 -16.37 24.32
C PRO A 343 20.19 -15.16 24.85
N SER A 344 20.04 -14.87 26.14
CA SER A 344 20.67 -13.71 26.81
C SER A 344 22.21 -13.72 26.68
N GLU A 345 22.81 -14.90 26.58
CA GLU A 345 24.25 -15.10 26.33
C GLU A 345 24.71 -14.45 25.02
N LEU A 346 23.86 -14.44 23.98
CA LEU A 346 24.19 -13.80 22.71
C LEU A 346 24.36 -12.29 22.87
N VAL A 347 23.44 -11.65 23.60
CA VAL A 347 23.51 -10.21 23.93
C VAL A 347 24.76 -9.92 24.76
N LYS A 348 25.03 -10.74 25.77
CA LYS A 348 26.20 -10.61 26.65
C LYS A 348 27.54 -10.75 25.91
N ARG A 349 27.57 -11.38 24.73
CA ARG A 349 28.78 -11.49 23.89
C ARG A 349 28.90 -10.37 22.86
N ILE A 350 27.80 -10.05 22.17
CA ILE A 350 27.83 -9.10 21.05
C ILE A 350 27.92 -7.65 21.53
N TYR A 351 27.14 -7.26 22.53
CA TYR A 351 27.04 -5.86 22.91
C TYR A 351 28.30 -5.27 23.56
N PRO A 352 29.08 -6.00 24.37
CA PRO A 352 30.38 -5.50 24.83
C PRO A 352 31.32 -5.14 23.67
N LEU A 353 31.36 -5.95 22.61
CA LEU A 353 32.13 -5.64 21.40
C LEU A 353 31.61 -4.37 20.73
N ILE A 354 30.30 -4.24 20.57
CA ILE A 354 29.66 -3.03 19.99
C ILE A 354 30.02 -1.77 20.81
N PHE A 355 30.03 -1.87 22.14
CA PHE A 355 30.39 -0.76 23.03
C PHE A 355 31.87 -0.41 22.90
N GLU A 356 32.74 -1.41 22.90
CA GLU A 356 34.17 -1.24 22.72
C GLU A 356 34.50 -0.53 21.40
N PHE A 357 33.96 -0.99 20.27
CA PHE A 357 34.13 -0.33 18.97
C PHE A 357 33.58 1.10 18.98
N GLY A 358 32.48 1.34 19.70
CA GLY A 358 31.94 2.69 19.91
C GLY A 358 32.93 3.61 20.62
N VAL A 359 33.50 3.17 21.74
CA VAL A 359 34.50 3.93 22.51
C VAL A 359 35.77 4.16 21.70
N GLN A 360 36.28 3.12 21.02
CA GLN A 360 37.44 3.24 20.13
C GLN A 360 37.21 4.25 19.00
N SER A 361 36.02 4.25 18.38
CA SER A 361 35.68 5.22 17.34
C SER A 361 35.67 6.65 17.88
N GLN A 362 35.18 6.87 19.10
CA GLN A 362 35.16 8.20 19.73
C GLN A 362 36.58 8.71 20.01
N ILE A 363 37.46 7.84 20.54
CA ILE A 363 38.86 8.17 20.80
C ILE A 363 39.58 8.51 19.49
N LYS A 364 39.42 7.68 18.45
CA LYS A 364 40.07 7.89 17.15
C LYS A 364 39.67 9.21 16.48
N THR A 365 38.38 9.56 16.51
CA THR A 365 37.89 10.83 15.96
C THR A 365 38.46 12.04 16.70
N ARG A 366 38.60 11.97 18.03
CA ARG A 366 39.17 13.08 18.81
C ARG A 366 40.68 13.22 18.69
N VAL A 367 41.43 12.12 18.67
CA VAL A 367 42.89 12.16 18.42
C VAL A 367 43.18 12.76 17.04
N ALA A 368 42.31 12.53 16.04
CA ALA A 368 42.41 13.20 14.75
C ALA A 368 42.12 14.71 14.84
N GLN A 369 41.10 15.13 15.60
CA GLN A 369 40.78 16.55 15.82
C GLN A 369 41.87 17.30 16.61
N ASP A 370 42.47 16.69 17.64
CA ASP A 370 43.55 17.31 18.41
C ASP A 370 44.84 17.47 17.57
N ARG A 371 45.13 16.51 16.66
CA ARG A 371 46.26 16.63 15.71
C ARG A 371 46.08 17.74 14.68
N ASP A 372 44.85 18.05 14.28
CA ASP A 372 44.56 19.19 13.39
C ASP A 372 44.64 20.53 14.13
N ILE A 373 44.49 20.54 15.47
CA ILE A 373 44.66 21.73 16.33
C ILE A 373 46.14 21.96 16.68
N GLU A 374 46.95 20.90 16.76
CA GLU A 374 48.40 20.94 17.02
C GLU A 374 49.28 21.29 15.78
N GLN A 375 48.72 21.84 14.70
CA GLN A 375 49.50 22.57 13.69
C GLN A 375 49.50 24.09 13.96
N PRO A 376 50.41 24.63 14.80
CA PRO A 376 50.63 26.07 14.85
C PRO A 376 51.68 26.50 13.80
N PHE A 377 51.29 27.47 12.97
CA PHE A 377 52.08 28.66 12.64
C PHE A 377 53.60 28.48 12.49
N PHE A 378 54.06 27.93 11.36
CA PHE A 378 55.41 28.19 10.87
C PHE A 378 55.38 28.58 9.39
N SER A 379 54.88 29.79 9.11
CA SER A 379 55.36 30.59 7.97
C SER A 379 54.93 32.04 8.13
N ALA A 380 55.78 32.87 8.74
CA ALA A 380 56.14 34.20 8.25
C ALA A 380 57.02 34.93 9.27
N GLY A 381 58.23 35.27 8.82
CA GLY A 381 58.93 36.46 9.30
C GLY A 381 60.15 36.19 10.19
N SER A 382 61.32 36.25 9.58
CA SER A 382 62.43 37.10 10.05
C SER A 382 63.50 37.24 8.97
N LYS A 383 63.59 38.47 8.46
CA LYS A 383 64.67 39.20 7.77
C LYS A 383 65.75 38.47 6.97
#